data_AF-A0A937B576-F1
#
_entry.id   AF-A0A937B576-F1
#
_cell.length_a   1.000
_cell.length_b   1.000
_cell.length_c   1.000
_cell.angle_alpha   90.00
_cell.angle_beta   90.00
_cell.angle_gamma   90.00
#
_symmetry.space_group_name_H-M   'P 1'
#
loop_
_entity.id
_entity.type
_entity.pdbx_description
1 polymer ?
#
loop_
_entity_poly.entity_id
_entity_poly.type
_entity_poly.pdbx_seq_one_letter_code
_entity_poly.pdbx_strand_id
1 'polypeptide(L)'
;MRILFLLLLLQWHLTIGIGQSKQYLDTTAMWIGDQQYIHILSDQEIPFSQVRNGLDTLPWIQILDEGQSIKNEEGKFLRSIKFTVFDTGRYSIPNLMQNETFTQSLNVIDVYNVPNEAQELLAIKDIEETKGPSRLMMYILLASVFALLMLAILWFFFKADRVKPGRVEYILPQKPAEIALEKIKSLESKKLWQKDELSDYYGELNFILREFLSDGLAIPAKEHTSRDILEAVDSCKHNIVWKEQLNQNFRIADFAKFANSYPDISTHASQIEFVQNFVERNSLLSDEILNNKQVRWSTLLSGPDALQFDNPSEIAPEKLQHCYTNQSVNLVLISGLISTVEFSLPENWVKIHRHKLGQLTRWHINLLAQSKNKFLSLLFLLLCLPAIAIFLPVLTVIAYVNKESLFSRGLFLLSERNKLVIDKSKL
;
A
#
# COMPACT_ATOMS: atom_id res chain seq x y z
N MET A 1 0.89 127.69 -39.43
CA MET A 1 0.98 126.90 -40.69
C MET A 1 1.96 125.71 -40.64
N ARG A 2 2.70 125.45 -39.55
CA ARG A 2 3.43 124.17 -39.36
C ARG A 2 2.74 123.23 -38.35
N ILE A 3 1.99 123.80 -37.42
CA ILE A 3 1.20 123.08 -36.39
C ILE A 3 -0.01 122.35 -37.01
N LEU A 4 -0.59 122.87 -38.10
CA LEU A 4 -1.73 122.26 -38.78
C LEU A 4 -1.34 121.00 -39.59
N PHE A 5 -0.07 120.91 -40.05
CA PHE A 5 0.42 119.77 -40.84
C PHE A 5 0.81 118.58 -39.96
N LEU A 6 1.27 118.84 -38.73
CA LEU A 6 1.60 117.78 -37.77
C LEU A 6 0.36 117.21 -37.08
N LEU A 7 -0.69 118.02 -36.89
CA LEU A 7 -2.02 117.56 -36.44
C LEU A 7 -2.75 116.67 -37.47
N LEU A 8 -2.36 116.71 -38.75
CA LEU A 8 -2.92 115.85 -39.80
C LEU A 8 -2.20 114.48 -39.92
N LEU A 9 -0.92 114.41 -39.54
CA LEU A 9 -0.18 113.14 -39.42
C LEU A 9 -0.41 112.43 -38.07
N LEU A 10 -1.19 113.07 -37.18
CA LEU A 10 -1.79 112.48 -35.99
C LEU A 10 -2.97 111.53 -36.31
N GLN A 11 -3.33 111.30 -37.58
CA GLN A 11 -4.54 110.54 -37.97
C GLN A 11 -4.26 109.16 -38.59
N TRP A 12 -3.00 108.69 -38.71
CA TRP A 12 -2.71 107.41 -39.39
C TRP A 12 -2.33 106.22 -38.49
N HIS A 13 -2.19 106.38 -37.17
CA HIS A 13 -1.79 105.29 -36.29
C HIS A 13 -2.64 105.13 -35.03
N LEU A 14 -3.95 105.32 -35.11
CA LEU A 14 -4.85 104.96 -34.01
C LEU A 14 -6.15 104.33 -34.51
N THR A 15 -6.03 103.14 -35.09
CA THR A 15 -7.07 102.12 -34.93
C THR A 15 -6.51 101.09 -33.95
N ILE A 16 -6.63 101.38 -32.66
CA ILE A 16 -6.68 100.30 -31.68
C ILE A 16 -8.03 99.64 -31.93
N GLY A 17 -8.02 98.61 -32.76
CA GLY A 17 -9.15 97.70 -32.83
C GLY A 17 -9.42 97.23 -31.40
N ILE A 18 -10.65 97.41 -30.94
CA ILE A 18 -11.11 96.74 -29.74
C ILE A 18 -11.11 95.25 -30.13
N GLY A 19 -10.03 94.55 -29.79
CA GLY A 19 -9.90 93.13 -30.08
C GLY A 19 -11.03 92.39 -29.40
N GLN A 20 -11.63 91.43 -30.10
CA GLN A 20 -12.60 90.55 -29.48
C GLN A 20 -11.84 89.32 -28.97
N SER A 21 -11.48 89.33 -27.69
CA SER A 21 -10.97 88.13 -27.04
C SER A 21 -12.10 87.24 -26.54
N LYS A 22 -11.90 85.94 -26.74
CA LYS A 22 -12.78 84.89 -26.22
C LYS A 22 -11.98 83.98 -25.31
N GLN A 23 -12.42 83.85 -24.06
CA GLN A 23 -11.87 82.93 -23.08
C GLN A 23 -12.86 81.80 -22.87
N TYR A 24 -12.40 80.55 -22.91
CA TYR A 24 -13.23 79.40 -22.59
C TYR A 24 -12.41 78.29 -21.93
N LEU A 25 -13.12 77.41 -21.24
CA LEU A 25 -12.58 76.20 -20.62
C LEU A 25 -13.01 75.00 -21.44
N ASP A 26 -12.21 73.94 -21.43
CA ASP A 26 -12.57 72.68 -22.08
C ASP A 26 -13.75 71.99 -21.39
N THR A 27 -13.91 72.20 -20.08
CA THR A 27 -14.94 71.54 -19.27
C THR A 27 -15.28 72.40 -18.06
N THR A 28 -16.52 72.38 -17.61
CA THR A 28 -16.98 73.14 -16.42
C THR A 28 -16.88 72.34 -15.11
N ALA A 29 -16.33 71.12 -15.18
CA ALA A 29 -16.14 70.23 -14.04
C ALA A 29 -14.77 69.54 -14.13
N MET A 30 -14.07 69.43 -13.00
CA MET A 30 -12.82 68.68 -12.89
C MET A 30 -12.74 67.97 -11.53
N TRP A 31 -11.93 66.92 -11.41
CA TRP A 31 -11.58 66.36 -10.10
C TRP A 31 -10.39 67.11 -9.50
N ILE A 32 -10.27 67.09 -8.18
CA ILE A 32 -9.13 67.67 -7.47
C ILE A 32 -7.82 67.05 -7.98
N GLY A 33 -6.87 67.90 -8.39
CA GLY A 33 -5.58 67.47 -8.97
C GLY A 33 -5.60 67.11 -10.45
N ASP A 34 -6.76 67.12 -11.13
CA ASP A 34 -6.80 66.98 -12.60
C ASP A 34 -6.16 68.19 -13.29
N GLN A 35 -5.72 68.00 -14.53
CA GLN A 35 -5.11 69.05 -15.35
C GLN A 35 -6.10 69.52 -16.42
N GLN A 36 -6.30 70.83 -16.52
CA GLN A 36 -7.17 71.44 -17.52
C GLN A 36 -6.50 72.64 -18.20
N TYR A 37 -7.01 73.02 -19.38
CA TYR A 37 -6.55 74.19 -20.12
C TYR A 37 -7.55 75.34 -20.07
N ILE A 38 -7.01 76.55 -19.92
CA ILE A 38 -7.71 77.80 -20.24
C ILE A 38 -7.28 78.22 -21.63
N HIS A 39 -8.26 78.36 -22.53
CA HIS A 39 -8.03 78.81 -23.89
C HIS A 39 -8.41 80.28 -24.02
N ILE A 40 -7.47 81.08 -24.51
CA ILE A 40 -7.68 82.49 -24.82
C ILE A 40 -7.41 82.69 -26.30
N LEU A 41 -8.47 83.05 -27.04
CA LEU A 41 -8.41 83.46 -28.44
C LEU A 41 -8.40 84.99 -28.49
N SER A 42 -7.42 85.58 -29.19
CA SER A 42 -7.39 87.02 -29.46
C SER A 42 -6.92 87.29 -30.89
N ASP A 43 -7.23 88.47 -31.41
CA ASP A 43 -6.77 88.93 -32.72
C ASP A 43 -5.29 89.37 -32.69
N GLN A 44 -4.69 89.52 -31.50
CA GLN A 44 -3.27 89.86 -31.29
C GLN A 44 -2.53 88.78 -30.50
N GLU A 45 -1.21 88.72 -30.65
CA GLU A 45 -0.37 87.77 -29.91
C GLU A 45 -0.39 88.09 -28.41
N ILE A 46 -0.63 87.07 -27.59
CA ILE A 46 -0.85 87.24 -26.14
C ILE A 46 0.42 86.86 -25.37
N PRO A 47 1.19 87.83 -24.85
CA PRO A 47 2.33 87.54 -23.99
C PRO A 47 1.83 87.02 -22.63
N PHE A 48 2.53 86.01 -22.09
CA PHE A 48 2.14 85.41 -20.80
C PHE A 48 2.08 86.43 -19.67
N SER A 49 2.98 87.41 -19.66
CA SER A 49 3.07 88.44 -18.62
C SER A 49 1.77 89.21 -18.42
N GLN A 50 0.95 89.37 -19.47
CA GLN A 50 -0.32 90.06 -19.38
C GLN A 50 -1.41 89.18 -18.74
N VAL A 51 -1.39 87.88 -19.01
CA VAL A 51 -2.32 86.90 -18.43
C VAL A 51 -1.95 86.60 -16.96
N ARG A 52 -0.64 86.54 -16.69
CA ARG A 52 -0.08 86.15 -15.39
C ARG A 52 -0.58 87.03 -14.25
N ASN A 53 -0.72 88.34 -14.46
CA ASN A 53 -1.21 89.24 -13.43
C ASN A 53 -2.64 88.89 -12.97
N GLY A 54 -3.49 88.36 -13.85
CA GLY A 54 -4.83 87.90 -13.48
C GLY A 54 -4.81 86.55 -12.77
N LEU A 55 -3.97 85.62 -13.23
CA LEU A 55 -3.85 84.28 -12.65
C LEU A 55 -3.15 84.27 -11.28
N ASP A 56 -2.12 85.10 -11.09
CA ASP A 56 -1.39 85.20 -9.81
C ASP A 56 -2.28 85.76 -8.68
N THR A 57 -3.40 86.43 -9.00
CA THR A 57 -4.37 86.87 -7.98
C THR A 57 -5.27 85.75 -7.45
N LEU A 58 -5.25 84.58 -8.07
CA LEU A 58 -6.07 83.43 -7.72
C LEU A 58 -5.21 82.43 -6.93
N PRO A 59 -5.27 82.38 -5.59
CA PRO A 59 -4.39 81.51 -4.80
C PRO A 59 -4.71 80.01 -4.97
N TRP A 60 -5.90 79.70 -5.47
CA TRP A 60 -6.40 78.32 -5.63
C TRP A 60 -5.99 77.70 -6.98
N ILE A 61 -5.47 78.47 -7.94
CA ILE A 61 -5.04 77.95 -9.24
C ILE A 61 -3.52 77.75 -9.27
N GLN A 62 -3.08 76.55 -9.64
CA GLN A 62 -1.66 76.29 -9.87
C GLN A 62 -1.39 76.12 -11.37
N ILE A 63 -0.53 76.98 -11.91
CA ILE A 63 -0.13 76.92 -13.33
C ILE A 63 0.95 75.85 -13.48
N LEU A 64 0.69 74.88 -14.35
CA LEU A 64 1.61 73.78 -14.65
C LEU A 64 2.41 74.03 -15.94
N ASP A 65 1.79 74.68 -16.92
CA ASP A 65 2.42 75.05 -18.17
C ASP A 65 1.82 76.39 -18.65
N GLU A 66 2.70 77.34 -18.93
CA GLU A 66 2.33 78.68 -19.39
C GLU A 66 1.81 78.66 -20.83
N GLY A 67 2.10 77.60 -21.60
CA GLY A 67 1.73 77.45 -23.01
C GLY A 67 2.43 78.44 -23.94
N GLN A 68 2.35 78.22 -25.24
CA GLN A 68 2.82 79.19 -26.26
C GLN A 68 1.62 79.78 -26.99
N SER A 69 1.75 81.02 -27.47
CA SER A 69 0.72 81.63 -28.32
C SER A 69 0.92 81.15 -29.75
N ILE A 70 -0.04 80.39 -30.27
CA ILE A 70 0.02 79.79 -31.61
C ILE A 70 -1.02 80.49 -32.48
N LYS A 71 -0.61 80.88 -33.70
CA LYS A 71 -1.53 81.49 -34.66
C LYS A 71 -2.34 80.40 -35.37
N ASN A 72 -3.67 80.45 -35.22
CA ASN A 72 -4.60 79.58 -35.92
C ASN A 72 -4.77 79.99 -37.40
N GLU A 73 -5.24 79.05 -38.22
CA GLU A 73 -5.39 79.21 -39.69
C GLU A 73 -6.29 80.39 -40.11
N GLU A 74 -7.20 80.84 -39.23
CA GLU A 74 -8.06 82.03 -39.41
C GLU A 74 -7.39 83.36 -39.07
N GLY A 75 -6.10 83.35 -38.72
CA GLY A 75 -5.30 84.55 -38.43
C GLY A 75 -5.34 85.04 -36.97
N LYS A 76 -6.08 84.35 -36.09
CA LYS A 76 -6.17 84.65 -34.64
C LYS A 76 -5.13 83.90 -33.83
N PHE A 77 -4.73 84.44 -32.68
CA PHE A 77 -3.78 83.81 -31.76
C PHE A 77 -4.51 83.07 -30.64
N LEU A 78 -4.20 81.78 -30.47
CA LEU A 78 -4.69 80.94 -29.39
C LEU A 78 -3.57 80.73 -28.37
N ARG A 79 -3.85 81.00 -27.10
CA ARG A 79 -2.99 80.63 -25.99
C ARG A 79 -3.72 79.64 -25.09
N SER A 80 -3.09 78.50 -24.84
CA SER A 80 -3.63 77.41 -24.01
C SER A 80 -2.76 77.26 -22.76
N ILE A 81 -3.29 77.64 -21.59
CA ILE A 81 -2.55 77.61 -20.33
C ILE A 81 -3.02 76.43 -19.52
N LYS A 82 -2.10 75.55 -19.12
CA LYS A 82 -2.43 74.37 -18.30
C LYS A 82 -2.40 74.71 -16.83
N PHE A 83 -3.47 74.38 -16.12
CA PHE A 83 -3.58 74.56 -14.69
C PHE A 83 -4.15 73.32 -13.99
N THR A 84 -4.01 73.29 -12.67
CA THR A 84 -4.66 72.34 -11.78
C THR A 84 -5.12 73.06 -10.51
N VAL A 85 -6.06 72.44 -9.79
CA VAL A 85 -6.66 72.97 -8.55
C VAL A 85 -6.62 71.85 -7.51
N PHE A 86 -6.14 72.19 -6.30
CA PHE A 86 -5.95 71.24 -5.19
C PHE A 86 -6.98 71.38 -4.08
N ASP A 87 -7.96 72.28 -4.24
CA ASP A 87 -9.06 72.48 -3.30
C ASP A 87 -10.41 72.26 -3.99
N THR A 88 -11.35 71.61 -3.29
CA THR A 88 -12.69 71.35 -3.83
C THR A 88 -13.58 72.57 -3.66
N GLY A 89 -14.35 72.91 -4.69
CA GLY A 89 -15.24 74.06 -4.65
C GLY A 89 -15.67 74.53 -6.03
N ARG A 90 -16.57 75.52 -6.05
CA ARG A 90 -16.98 76.21 -7.27
C ARG A 90 -16.14 77.47 -7.41
N TYR A 91 -15.28 77.52 -8.42
CA TYR A 91 -14.40 78.65 -8.68
C TYR A 91 -14.79 79.37 -9.96
N SER A 92 -14.68 80.69 -9.96
CA SER A 92 -14.95 81.52 -11.14
C SER A 92 -13.64 82.14 -11.60
N ILE A 93 -13.26 81.89 -12.85
CA ILE A 93 -12.07 82.48 -13.47
C ILE A 93 -12.47 83.83 -14.08
N PRO A 94 -11.96 84.96 -13.56
CA PRO A 94 -12.21 86.26 -14.16
C PRO A 94 -11.62 86.31 -15.57
N ASN A 95 -12.11 87.25 -16.38
CA ASN A 95 -11.53 87.49 -17.69
C ASN A 95 -10.10 88.01 -17.54
N LEU A 96 -9.14 87.32 -18.16
CA LEU A 96 -7.73 87.57 -17.92
C LEU A 96 -7.16 88.72 -18.77
N MET A 97 -7.93 89.27 -19.72
CA MET A 97 -7.60 90.53 -20.41
C MET A 97 -8.51 91.65 -19.90
N GLN A 98 -7.95 92.78 -19.50
CA GLN A 98 -8.72 93.89 -18.91
C GLN A 98 -9.25 94.93 -19.92
N ASN A 99 -8.77 94.92 -21.17
CA ASN A 99 -9.00 96.03 -22.12
C ASN A 99 -9.85 95.66 -23.35
N GLU A 100 -10.53 94.52 -23.35
CA GLU A 100 -11.32 94.03 -24.48
C GLU A 100 -12.74 93.61 -24.06
N THR A 101 -13.72 93.79 -24.95
CA THR A 101 -15.10 93.32 -24.75
C THR A 101 -15.18 91.82 -24.98
N PHE A 102 -15.45 91.05 -23.92
CA PHE A 102 -15.61 89.61 -23.98
C PHE A 102 -17.04 89.19 -24.33
N THR A 103 -17.17 88.27 -25.28
CA THR A 103 -18.42 87.52 -25.49
C THR A 103 -18.52 86.48 -24.37
N GLN A 104 -19.47 86.64 -23.46
CA GLN A 104 -19.59 85.86 -22.21
C GLN A 104 -19.61 84.34 -22.46
N SER A 105 -18.51 83.66 -22.16
CA SER A 105 -18.50 82.22 -21.83
C SER A 105 -18.55 82.07 -20.31
N LEU A 106 -19.32 81.10 -19.81
CA LEU A 106 -19.36 80.77 -18.39
C LEU A 106 -18.01 80.19 -17.96
N ASN A 107 -17.15 81.01 -17.35
CA ASN A 107 -15.82 80.61 -16.86
C ASN A 107 -15.87 80.10 -15.41
N VAL A 108 -16.89 79.30 -15.10
CA VAL A 108 -17.07 78.70 -13.77
C VAL A 108 -16.68 77.24 -13.84
N ILE A 109 -15.87 76.80 -12.88
CA ILE A 109 -15.40 75.42 -12.76
C ILE A 109 -15.79 74.83 -11.40
N ASP A 110 -16.43 73.67 -11.44
CA ASP A 110 -16.77 72.88 -10.26
C ASP A 110 -15.70 71.80 -10.04
N VAL A 111 -14.96 71.91 -8.93
CA VAL A 111 -13.90 70.97 -8.54
C VAL A 111 -14.46 69.98 -7.54
N TYR A 112 -14.59 68.72 -7.95
CA TYR A 112 -15.10 67.63 -7.14
C TYR A 112 -13.97 66.87 -6.44
N ASN A 113 -14.24 66.36 -5.25
CA ASN A 113 -13.33 65.43 -4.61
C ASN A 113 -13.36 64.09 -5.36
N VAL A 114 -12.20 63.47 -5.59
CA VAL A 114 -12.16 62.11 -6.14
C VAL A 114 -12.99 61.19 -5.22
N PRO A 115 -13.95 60.40 -5.74
CA PRO A 115 -14.74 59.51 -4.90
C PRO A 115 -13.78 58.53 -4.22
N ASN A 116 -13.80 58.53 -2.89
CA ASN A 116 -12.96 57.63 -2.11
C ASN A 116 -13.59 56.23 -2.15
N GLU A 117 -13.30 55.45 -3.19
CA GLU A 117 -13.66 54.01 -3.25
C GLU A 117 -12.93 53.17 -2.18
N ALA A 118 -12.23 53.81 -1.24
CA ALA A 118 -11.68 53.20 -0.03
C ALA A 118 -12.70 53.07 1.13
N GLN A 119 -13.99 53.36 0.92
CA GLN A 119 -15.05 53.15 1.91
C GLN A 119 -15.78 51.78 1.77
N GLU A 120 -15.12 50.80 1.16
CA GLU A 120 -15.41 49.37 1.38
C GLU A 120 -14.21 48.59 1.95
N LEU A 121 -13.22 49.29 2.51
CA LEU A 121 -12.30 48.65 3.45
C LEU A 121 -13.02 48.58 4.79
N LEU A 122 -13.78 47.50 5.00
CA LEU A 122 -14.12 47.02 6.33
C LEU A 122 -12.89 47.18 7.22
N ALA A 123 -13.07 47.68 8.45
CA ALA A 123 -12.00 47.81 9.43
C ALA A 123 -11.13 46.55 9.37
N ILE A 124 -9.81 46.71 9.22
CA ILE A 124 -8.87 45.58 9.27
C ILE A 124 -9.17 44.91 10.61
N LYS A 125 -9.89 43.78 10.56
CA LYS A 125 -10.12 42.98 11.75
C LYS A 125 -8.74 42.63 12.28
N ASP A 126 -8.54 42.89 13.56
CA ASP A 126 -7.34 42.42 14.24
C ASP A 126 -7.13 40.94 13.90
N ILE A 127 -5.87 40.55 13.72
CA ILE A 127 -5.53 39.14 13.54
C ILE A 127 -5.90 38.47 14.86
N GLU A 128 -7.07 37.85 14.93
CA GLU A 128 -7.35 36.91 15.99
C GLU A 128 -6.32 35.78 15.85
N GLU A 129 -5.38 35.74 16.79
CA GLU A 129 -4.59 34.54 17.02
C GLU A 129 -5.56 33.40 17.26
N THR A 130 -5.83 32.62 16.21
CA THR A 130 -6.57 31.39 16.36
C THR A 130 -5.83 30.57 17.39
N LYS A 131 -6.45 30.37 18.57
CA LYS A 131 -5.93 29.44 19.57
C LYS A 131 -5.77 28.11 18.85
N GLY A 132 -4.53 27.72 18.57
CA GLY A 132 -4.22 26.40 18.06
C GLY A 132 -4.89 25.33 18.94
N PRO A 133 -5.12 24.11 18.44
CA PRO A 133 -5.74 23.05 19.23
C PRO A 133 -5.06 23.01 20.58
N SER A 134 -5.85 23.13 21.66
CA SER A 134 -5.30 23.26 23.00
C SER A 134 -4.28 22.13 23.23
N ARG A 135 -3.16 22.41 23.91
CA ARG A 135 -2.15 21.36 24.18
C ARG A 135 -2.81 20.11 24.79
N LEU A 136 -3.86 20.31 25.59
CA LEU A 136 -4.71 19.25 26.12
C LEU A 136 -5.44 18.45 25.04
N MET A 137 -6.07 19.10 24.05
CA MET A 137 -6.71 18.43 22.92
C MET A 137 -5.70 17.62 22.09
N MET A 138 -4.48 18.12 21.93
CA MET A 138 -3.39 17.38 21.28
C MET A 138 -2.96 16.15 22.09
N TYR A 139 -2.81 16.28 23.42
CA TYR A 139 -2.50 15.15 24.29
C TYR A 139 -3.63 14.11 24.35
N ILE A 140 -4.89 14.55 24.35
CA ILE A 140 -6.06 13.66 24.32
C ILE A 140 -6.11 12.90 23.00
N LEU A 141 -5.86 13.57 21.88
CA LEU A 141 -5.79 12.92 20.56
C LEU A 141 -4.66 11.90 20.51
N LEU A 142 -3.47 12.25 21.01
CA LEU A 142 -2.33 11.34 21.09
C LEU A 142 -2.62 10.13 21.99
N ALA A 143 -3.24 10.36 23.15
CA ALA A 143 -3.65 9.30 24.08
C ALA A 143 -4.74 8.40 23.47
N SER A 144 -5.67 8.96 22.69
CA SER A 144 -6.71 8.21 21.99
C SER A 144 -6.14 7.32 20.89
N VAL A 145 -5.21 7.84 20.08
CA VAL A 145 -4.48 7.06 19.07
C VAL A 145 -3.69 5.94 19.73
N PHE A 146 -3.02 6.23 20.84
CA PHE A 146 -2.28 5.23 21.61
C PHE A 146 -3.19 4.14 22.20
N ALA A 147 -4.34 4.51 22.74
CA ALA A 147 -5.33 3.58 23.26
C ALA A 147 -5.92 2.69 22.16
N LEU A 148 -6.17 3.24 20.97
CA LEU A 148 -6.66 2.49 19.81
C LEU A 148 -5.60 1.50 19.30
N LEU A 149 -4.33 1.93 19.26
CA LEU A 149 -3.21 1.06 18.94
C LEU A 149 -3.05 -0.08 19.95
N MET A 150 -3.21 0.18 21.25
CA MET A 150 -3.26 -0.84 22.31
C MET A 150 -4.40 -1.85 22.09
N LEU A 151 -5.61 -1.37 21.79
CA LEU A 151 -6.76 -2.22 21.50
C LEU A 151 -6.54 -3.08 20.25
N ALA A 152 -5.92 -2.53 19.20
CA ALA A 152 -5.58 -3.27 17.99
C ALA A 152 -4.55 -4.37 18.25
N ILE A 153 -3.53 -4.09 19.07
CA ILE A 153 -2.55 -5.09 19.51
C ILE A 153 -3.27 -6.19 20.29
N LEU A 154 -4.08 -5.82 21.30
CA LEU A 154 -4.83 -6.78 22.11
C LEU A 154 -5.75 -7.65 21.23
N TRP A 155 -6.46 -7.04 20.27
CA TRP A 155 -7.30 -7.75 19.31
C TRP A 155 -6.50 -8.72 18.42
N PHE A 156 -5.31 -8.33 17.96
CA PHE A 156 -4.44 -9.22 17.20
C PHE A 156 -3.98 -10.43 18.02
N PHE A 157 -3.65 -10.23 19.30
CA PHE A 157 -3.35 -11.32 20.24
C PHE A 157 -4.55 -12.27 20.42
N PHE A 158 -5.77 -11.74 20.59
CA PHE A 158 -7.00 -12.54 20.69
C PHE A 158 -7.39 -13.24 19.38
N LYS A 159 -7.18 -12.62 18.22
CA LYS A 159 -7.45 -13.24 16.91
C LYS A 159 -6.51 -14.42 16.68
N ALA A 160 -5.27 -14.32 17.13
CA ALA A 160 -4.32 -15.42 17.07
C ALA A 160 -4.82 -16.65 17.85
N ASP A 161 -5.62 -16.48 18.92
CA ASP A 161 -6.21 -17.61 19.68
C ASP A 161 -7.29 -18.37 18.93
N ARG A 162 -7.83 -17.79 17.86
CA ARG A 162 -8.85 -18.42 17.00
C ARG A 162 -8.27 -18.99 15.71
N VAL A 163 -6.95 -19.03 15.56
CA VAL A 163 -6.32 -19.61 14.38
C VAL A 163 -6.53 -21.11 14.42
N LYS A 164 -7.47 -21.57 13.59
CA LYS A 164 -7.71 -23.00 13.36
C LYS A 164 -6.42 -23.59 12.79
N PRO A 165 -5.96 -24.75 13.28
CA PRO A 165 -4.76 -25.40 12.75
C PRO A 165 -4.91 -25.54 11.24
N GLY A 166 -3.88 -25.11 10.50
CA GLY A 166 -3.88 -25.22 9.05
C GLY A 166 -4.10 -26.68 8.62
N ARG A 167 -5.07 -26.91 7.73
CA ARG A 167 -5.21 -28.20 7.07
C ARG A 167 -4.19 -28.21 5.93
N VAL A 168 -3.05 -28.85 6.16
CA VAL A 168 -2.22 -29.32 5.03
C VAL A 168 -2.97 -30.52 4.47
N GLU A 169 -3.32 -30.45 3.19
CA GLU A 169 -3.84 -31.57 2.44
C GLU A 169 -2.73 -32.62 2.40
N TYR A 170 -2.92 -33.68 3.19
CA TYR A 170 -1.99 -34.80 3.20
C TYR A 170 -2.18 -35.49 1.86
N ILE A 171 -1.25 -35.30 0.93
CA ILE A 171 -1.14 -36.18 -0.23
C ILE A 171 -0.77 -37.53 0.38
N LEU A 172 -1.77 -38.40 0.53
CA LEU A 172 -1.55 -39.78 0.91
C LEU A 172 -0.44 -40.31 0.00
N PRO A 173 0.63 -40.93 0.54
CA PRO A 173 1.59 -41.60 -0.31
C PRO A 173 0.80 -42.52 -1.23
N GLN A 174 0.98 -42.36 -2.54
CA GLN A 174 0.25 -43.16 -3.53
C GLN A 174 0.40 -44.62 -3.15
N LYS A 175 -0.71 -45.36 -3.21
CA LYS A 175 -0.69 -46.75 -2.78
C LYS A 175 0.25 -47.53 -3.72
N PRO A 176 1.09 -48.45 -3.23
CA PRO A 176 1.94 -49.30 -4.05
C PRO A 176 1.20 -50.01 -5.18
N ALA A 177 -0.06 -50.42 -4.94
CA ALA A 177 -0.92 -50.98 -5.98
C ALA A 177 -1.25 -49.97 -7.08
N GLU A 178 -1.58 -48.72 -6.73
CA GLU A 178 -1.86 -47.65 -7.69
C GLU A 178 -0.60 -47.32 -8.51
N ILE A 179 0.56 -47.20 -7.84
CA ILE A 179 1.86 -46.97 -8.49
C ILE A 179 2.18 -48.09 -9.49
N ALA A 180 1.98 -49.36 -9.10
CA ALA A 180 2.22 -50.49 -9.97
C ALA A 180 1.28 -50.48 -11.19
N LEU A 181 -0.02 -50.23 -11.00
CA LEU A 181 -0.99 -50.15 -12.11
C LEU A 181 -0.69 -48.98 -13.06
N GLU A 182 -0.26 -47.84 -12.55
CA GLU A 182 0.17 -46.70 -13.37
C GLU A 182 1.41 -47.05 -14.19
N LYS A 183 2.42 -47.70 -13.58
CA LYS A 183 3.61 -48.16 -14.28
C LYS A 183 3.30 -49.21 -15.35
N ILE A 184 2.37 -50.12 -15.10
CA ILE A 184 1.92 -51.08 -16.11
C ILE A 184 1.29 -50.36 -17.31
N LYS A 185 0.39 -49.38 -17.07
CA LYS A 185 -0.19 -48.57 -18.16
C LYS A 185 0.87 -47.79 -18.94
N SER A 186 1.88 -47.27 -18.24
CA SER A 186 3.04 -46.62 -18.87
C SER A 186 3.82 -47.60 -19.75
N LEU A 187 4.10 -48.82 -19.27
CA LEU A 187 4.75 -49.87 -20.04
C LEU A 187 3.96 -50.25 -21.31
N GLU A 188 2.63 -50.38 -21.21
CA GLU A 188 1.78 -50.64 -22.38
C GLU A 188 1.86 -49.52 -23.42
N SER A 189 1.93 -48.26 -22.97
CA SER A 189 2.01 -47.11 -23.86
C SER A 189 3.32 -47.05 -24.66
N LYS A 190 4.41 -47.60 -24.11
CA LYS A 190 5.73 -47.64 -24.77
C LYS A 190 5.77 -48.60 -25.96
N LYS A 191 4.87 -49.60 -26.01
CA LYS A 191 4.77 -50.62 -27.07
C LYS A 191 6.11 -51.32 -27.38
N LEU A 192 6.92 -51.57 -26.35
CA LEU A 192 8.29 -52.12 -26.48
C LEU A 192 8.30 -53.47 -27.22
N TRP A 193 7.35 -54.36 -26.91
CA TRP A 193 7.25 -55.66 -27.57
C TRP A 193 6.87 -55.57 -29.06
N GLN A 194 6.26 -54.46 -29.52
CA GLN A 194 5.98 -54.21 -30.94
C GLN A 194 7.19 -53.65 -31.69
N LYS A 195 8.24 -53.23 -30.96
CA LYS A 195 9.48 -52.65 -31.49
C LYS A 195 10.65 -53.66 -31.45
N ASP A 196 10.36 -54.95 -31.27
CA ASP A 196 11.35 -56.02 -31.03
C ASP A 196 12.22 -55.83 -29.76
N GLU A 197 11.82 -54.96 -28.83
CA GLU A 197 12.51 -54.70 -27.56
C GLU A 197 11.97 -55.61 -26.44
N LEU A 198 11.94 -56.92 -26.68
CA LEU A 198 11.33 -57.91 -25.77
C LEU A 198 12.04 -58.03 -24.42
N SER A 199 13.37 -58.01 -24.42
CA SER A 199 14.17 -58.09 -23.18
C SER A 199 13.83 -56.93 -22.24
N ASP A 200 13.70 -55.72 -22.78
CA ASP A 200 13.40 -54.52 -22.00
C ASP A 200 11.95 -54.52 -21.51
N TYR A 201 11.01 -54.98 -22.35
CA TYR A 201 9.61 -55.16 -21.96
C TYR A 201 9.46 -56.08 -20.75
N TYR A 202 10.03 -57.29 -20.81
CA TYR A 202 9.95 -58.26 -19.72
C TYR A 202 10.80 -57.82 -18.51
N GLY A 203 11.91 -57.14 -18.74
CA GLY A 203 12.72 -56.54 -17.69
C GLY A 203 11.95 -55.50 -16.88
N GLU A 204 11.24 -54.58 -17.56
CA GLU A 204 10.43 -53.54 -16.92
C GLU A 204 9.18 -54.13 -16.24
N LEU A 205 8.48 -55.07 -16.88
CA LEU A 205 7.32 -55.76 -16.28
C LEU A 205 7.71 -56.50 -14.99
N ASN A 206 8.85 -57.19 -15.00
CA ASN A 206 9.37 -57.91 -13.85
C ASN A 206 9.83 -56.93 -12.75
N PHE A 207 10.42 -55.79 -13.11
CA PHE A 207 10.77 -54.73 -12.17
C PHE A 207 9.54 -54.16 -11.46
N ILE A 208 8.45 -53.86 -12.19
CA ILE A 208 7.19 -53.37 -11.60
C ILE A 208 6.63 -54.38 -10.60
N LEU A 209 6.61 -55.66 -10.97
CA LEU A 209 6.15 -56.73 -10.08
C LEU A 209 7.01 -56.85 -8.82
N ARG A 210 8.34 -56.81 -8.95
CA ARG A 210 9.27 -56.83 -7.81
C ARG A 210 9.09 -55.61 -6.90
N GLU A 211 8.85 -54.43 -7.47
CA GLU A 211 8.57 -53.23 -6.70
C GLU A 211 7.28 -53.35 -5.90
N PHE A 212 6.21 -53.89 -6.50
CA PHE A 212 4.95 -54.15 -5.79
C PHE A 212 5.11 -55.17 -4.66
N LEU A 213 5.83 -56.27 -4.90
CA LEU A 213 6.13 -57.27 -3.86
C LEU A 213 6.89 -56.65 -2.68
N SER A 214 7.87 -55.79 -2.96
CA SER A 214 8.65 -55.06 -1.96
C SER A 214 7.82 -54.06 -1.18
N ASP A 215 7.21 -53.10 -1.89
CA ASP A 215 6.65 -51.91 -1.26
C ASP A 215 5.22 -52.15 -0.78
N GLY A 216 4.45 -52.98 -1.51
CA GLY A 216 3.08 -53.36 -1.17
C GLY A 216 3.00 -54.54 -0.19
N LEU A 217 3.72 -55.63 -0.46
CA LEU A 217 3.63 -56.86 0.34
C LEU A 217 4.74 -57.04 1.39
N ALA A 218 5.67 -56.07 1.50
CA ALA A 218 6.81 -56.15 2.41
C ALA A 218 7.72 -57.37 2.18
N ILE A 219 7.77 -57.88 0.95
CA ILE A 219 8.61 -59.02 0.55
C ILE A 219 9.84 -58.47 -0.16
N PRO A 220 11.05 -58.64 0.38
CA PRO A 220 12.24 -58.06 -0.23
C PRO A 220 12.47 -58.67 -1.63
N ALA A 221 12.23 -57.89 -2.68
CA ALA A 221 12.22 -58.39 -4.06
C ALA A 221 13.05 -57.55 -5.05
N LYS A 222 13.41 -56.30 -4.71
CA LYS A 222 14.17 -55.40 -5.61
C LYS A 222 15.58 -55.92 -5.92
N GLU A 223 16.22 -56.57 -4.94
CA GLU A 223 17.60 -57.06 -5.02
C GLU A 223 17.71 -58.59 -5.01
N HIS A 224 16.58 -59.29 -4.96
CA HIS A 224 16.51 -60.74 -4.83
C HIS A 224 16.34 -61.43 -6.18
N THR A 225 16.83 -62.66 -6.29
CA THR A 225 16.60 -63.48 -7.48
C THR A 225 15.17 -64.01 -7.50
N SER A 226 14.67 -64.41 -8.68
CA SER A 226 13.32 -64.98 -8.83
C SER A 226 13.09 -66.19 -7.89
N ARG A 227 14.14 -66.98 -7.59
CA ARG A 227 14.06 -68.10 -6.64
C ARG A 227 13.90 -67.61 -5.19
N ASP A 228 14.75 -66.68 -4.77
CA ASP A 228 14.71 -66.13 -3.41
C ASP A 228 13.37 -65.42 -3.14
N ILE A 229 12.80 -64.74 -4.16
CA ILE A 229 11.48 -64.10 -4.07
C ILE A 229 10.40 -65.15 -3.82
N LEU A 230 10.42 -66.28 -4.52
CA LEU A 230 9.44 -67.34 -4.31
C LEU A 230 9.57 -67.98 -2.93
N GLU A 231 10.79 -68.19 -2.43
CA GLU A 231 11.01 -68.66 -1.06
C GLU A 231 10.53 -67.66 0.00
N ALA A 232 10.70 -66.36 -0.26
CA ALA A 232 10.21 -65.29 0.61
C ALA A 232 8.68 -65.18 0.59
N VAL A 233 8.05 -65.37 -0.57
CA VAL A 233 6.58 -65.49 -0.73
C VAL A 233 6.06 -66.69 0.07
N ASP A 234 6.78 -67.81 0.05
CA ASP A 234 6.42 -69.04 0.78
C ASP A 234 6.52 -68.91 2.28
N SER A 235 7.50 -68.14 2.72
CA SER A 235 7.75 -67.85 4.14
C SER A 235 6.85 -66.74 4.67
N CYS A 236 6.09 -66.06 3.80
CA CYS A 236 5.23 -64.96 4.19
C CYS A 236 4.00 -65.48 4.95
N LYS A 237 3.66 -64.82 6.07
CA LYS A 237 2.49 -65.19 6.88
C LYS A 237 1.15 -64.88 6.21
N HIS A 238 1.18 -64.05 5.16
CA HIS A 238 -0.01 -63.62 4.44
C HIS A 238 -0.34 -64.60 3.31
N ASN A 239 -1.62 -64.88 3.08
CA ASN A 239 -2.07 -65.75 1.99
C ASN A 239 -1.99 -64.98 0.66
N ILE A 240 -0.84 -65.05 0.00
CA ILE A 240 -0.61 -64.40 -1.29
C ILE A 240 -1.33 -65.20 -2.37
N VAL A 241 -2.29 -64.57 -3.03
CA VAL A 241 -3.08 -65.19 -4.08
C VAL A 241 -2.21 -65.42 -5.31
N TRP A 242 -2.32 -66.61 -5.93
CA TRP A 242 -1.68 -66.98 -7.21
C TRP A 242 -0.16 -67.13 -7.21
N LYS A 243 0.40 -67.68 -6.13
CA LYS A 243 1.81 -68.06 -6.03
C LYS A 243 2.33 -68.93 -7.20
N GLU A 244 1.57 -69.94 -7.62
CA GLU A 244 2.01 -70.84 -8.70
C GLU A 244 2.10 -70.11 -10.04
N GLN A 245 1.14 -69.23 -10.32
CA GLN A 245 1.16 -68.37 -11.51
C GLN A 245 2.28 -67.32 -11.42
N LEU A 246 2.61 -66.82 -10.23
CA LEU A 246 3.75 -65.92 -10.02
C LEU A 246 5.09 -66.56 -10.43
N ASN A 247 5.30 -67.84 -10.06
CA ASN A 247 6.47 -68.60 -10.49
C ASN A 247 6.52 -68.77 -12.01
N GLN A 248 5.38 -69.12 -12.63
CA GLN A 248 5.29 -69.25 -14.09
C GLN A 248 5.63 -67.92 -14.79
N ASN A 249 5.15 -66.79 -14.26
CA ASN A 249 5.44 -65.46 -14.79
C ASN A 249 6.93 -65.11 -14.71
N PHE A 250 7.59 -65.34 -13.56
CA PHE A 250 9.03 -65.12 -13.45
C PHE A 250 9.83 -66.00 -14.42
N ARG A 251 9.44 -67.27 -14.59
CA ARG A 251 10.11 -68.17 -15.55
C ARG A 251 10.00 -67.66 -16.98
N ILE A 252 8.81 -67.24 -17.42
CA ILE A 252 8.59 -66.72 -18.78
C ILE A 252 9.40 -65.45 -19.01
N ALA A 253 9.39 -64.53 -18.05
CA ALA A 253 10.18 -63.30 -18.13
C ALA A 253 11.70 -63.56 -18.16
N ASP A 254 12.18 -64.48 -17.32
CA ASP A 254 13.61 -64.85 -17.28
C ASP A 254 14.04 -65.56 -18.59
N PHE A 255 13.19 -66.40 -19.19
CA PHE A 255 13.46 -66.99 -20.50
C PHE A 255 13.54 -65.92 -21.60
N ALA A 256 12.58 -64.98 -21.64
CA ALA A 256 12.58 -63.92 -22.64
C ALA A 256 13.80 -62.99 -22.52
N LYS A 257 14.29 -62.72 -21.29
CA LYS A 257 15.45 -61.86 -21.03
C LYS A 257 16.80 -62.53 -21.28
N PHE A 258 16.96 -63.81 -20.90
CA PHE A 258 18.26 -64.48 -20.88
C PHE A 258 18.44 -65.55 -21.96
N ALA A 259 17.35 -66.12 -22.48
CA ALA A 259 17.40 -67.20 -23.46
C ALA A 259 17.09 -66.74 -24.89
N ASN A 260 16.86 -65.44 -25.13
CA ASN A 260 16.35 -64.89 -26.40
C ASN A 260 15.15 -65.68 -26.95
N SER A 261 14.35 -66.28 -26.07
CA SER A 261 13.14 -66.98 -26.47
C SER A 261 12.09 -65.94 -26.82
N TYR A 262 11.50 -66.04 -28.01
CA TYR A 262 10.37 -65.23 -28.44
C TYR A 262 9.08 -65.90 -27.98
N PRO A 263 8.44 -65.44 -26.88
CA PRO A 263 7.16 -65.99 -26.47
C PRO A 263 6.12 -65.63 -27.53
N ASP A 264 5.08 -66.44 -27.68
CA ASP A 264 4.01 -66.15 -28.63
C ASP A 264 3.33 -64.82 -28.28
N ILE A 265 2.73 -64.14 -29.26
CA ILE A 265 2.06 -62.84 -29.08
C ILE A 265 0.95 -62.96 -28.01
N SER A 266 0.26 -64.10 -27.98
CA SER A 266 -0.74 -64.44 -26.96
C SER A 266 -0.16 -64.44 -25.53
N THR A 267 1.13 -64.77 -25.39
CA THR A 267 1.82 -64.83 -24.10
C THR A 267 2.03 -63.43 -23.52
N HIS A 268 2.33 -62.41 -24.34
CA HIS A 268 2.49 -61.03 -23.86
C HIS A 268 1.24 -60.51 -23.18
N ALA A 269 0.07 -60.68 -23.82
CA ALA A 269 -1.21 -60.29 -23.26
C ALA A 269 -1.49 -61.02 -21.93
N SER A 270 -1.21 -62.33 -21.88
CA SER A 270 -1.42 -63.12 -20.66
C SER A 270 -0.51 -62.70 -19.50
N GLN A 271 0.73 -62.29 -19.77
CA GLN A 271 1.70 -61.89 -18.74
C GLN A 271 1.32 -60.55 -18.12
N ILE A 272 0.94 -59.57 -18.94
CA ILE A 272 0.53 -58.27 -18.42
C ILE A 272 -0.79 -58.34 -17.67
N GLU A 273 -1.75 -59.11 -18.19
CA GLU A 273 -3.03 -59.38 -17.51
C GLU A 273 -2.80 -60.09 -16.18
N PHE A 274 -1.88 -61.05 -16.12
CA PHE A 274 -1.50 -61.70 -14.87
C PHE A 274 -0.96 -60.68 -13.86
N VAL A 275 0.01 -59.84 -14.24
CA VAL A 275 0.62 -58.86 -13.33
C VAL A 275 -0.41 -57.83 -12.85
N GLN A 276 -1.27 -57.33 -13.74
CA GLN A 276 -2.37 -56.42 -13.38
C GLN A 276 -3.31 -57.07 -12.36
N ASN A 277 -3.83 -58.25 -12.67
CA ASN A 277 -4.75 -58.96 -11.80
C ASN A 277 -4.08 -59.35 -10.47
N PHE A 278 -2.79 -59.70 -10.47
CA PHE A 278 -2.02 -59.99 -9.26
C PHE A 278 -1.95 -58.76 -8.34
N VAL A 279 -1.65 -57.59 -8.89
CA VAL A 279 -1.63 -56.32 -8.14
C VAL A 279 -3.03 -55.99 -7.59
N GLU A 280 -4.07 -56.09 -8.41
CA GLU A 280 -5.44 -55.78 -8.00
C GLU A 280 -5.94 -56.72 -6.90
N ARG A 281 -5.70 -58.03 -7.03
CA ARG A 281 -6.12 -59.02 -6.03
C ARG A 281 -5.42 -58.87 -4.69
N ASN A 282 -4.17 -58.43 -4.71
CA ASN A 282 -3.38 -58.21 -3.49
C ASN A 282 -3.41 -56.74 -3.02
N SER A 283 -4.21 -55.87 -3.63
CA SER A 283 -4.31 -54.45 -3.26
C SER A 283 -4.82 -54.24 -1.83
N LEU A 284 -5.84 -55.00 -1.41
CA LEU A 284 -6.39 -54.93 -0.05
C LEU A 284 -5.37 -55.36 1.01
N LEU A 285 -4.62 -56.42 0.71
CA LEU A 285 -3.55 -56.91 1.58
C LEU A 285 -2.41 -55.89 1.67
N SER A 286 -2.02 -55.29 0.55
CA SER A 286 -1.05 -54.20 0.50
C SER A 286 -1.50 -53.02 1.37
N ASP A 287 -2.77 -52.61 1.25
CA ASP A 287 -3.34 -51.52 2.05
C ASP A 287 -3.32 -51.85 3.55
N GLU A 288 -3.62 -53.10 3.93
CA GLU A 288 -3.54 -53.56 5.32
C GLU A 288 -2.11 -53.51 5.87
N ILE A 289 -1.13 -53.99 5.10
CA ILE A 289 0.30 -53.97 5.48
C ILE A 289 0.79 -52.52 5.62
N LEU A 290 0.41 -51.63 4.71
CA LEU A 290 0.77 -50.21 4.79
C LEU A 290 0.14 -49.52 6.00
N ASN A 291 -1.14 -49.78 6.27
CA ASN A 291 -1.83 -49.23 7.44
C ASN A 291 -1.22 -49.73 8.75
N ASN A 292 -0.74 -50.98 8.80
CA ASN A 292 -0.04 -51.52 9.97
C ASN A 292 1.36 -50.92 10.15
N LYS A 293 2.04 -50.51 9.08
CA LYS A 293 3.34 -49.81 9.15
C LYS A 293 3.21 -48.37 9.63
N GLN A 294 2.07 -47.72 9.44
CA GLN A 294 1.86 -46.34 9.87
C GLN A 294 1.82 -46.22 11.39
N VAL A 295 2.85 -45.61 11.96
CA VAL A 295 2.94 -45.35 13.41
C VAL A 295 1.90 -44.29 13.81
N ARG A 296 1.02 -44.65 14.74
CA ARG A 296 0.00 -43.75 15.31
C ARG A 296 0.48 -43.18 16.63
N TRP A 297 -0.12 -42.09 17.10
CA TRP A 297 0.22 -41.57 18.44
C TRP A 297 0.03 -42.62 19.54
N SER A 298 -1.01 -43.45 19.43
CA SER A 298 -1.26 -44.56 20.37
C SER A 298 -0.20 -45.65 20.39
N THR A 299 0.57 -45.81 19.32
CA THR A 299 1.66 -46.80 19.26
C THR A 299 3.00 -46.17 19.67
N LEU A 300 3.17 -44.87 19.43
CA LEU A 300 4.40 -44.12 19.71
C LEU A 300 4.48 -43.69 21.19
N LEU A 301 3.33 -43.36 21.79
CA LEU A 301 3.20 -42.92 23.17
C LEU A 301 2.45 -43.98 23.99
N SER A 302 2.78 -44.11 25.27
CA SER A 302 2.00 -44.97 26.18
C SER A 302 0.54 -44.50 26.21
N GLY A 303 -0.41 -45.43 26.39
CA GLY A 303 -1.86 -45.15 26.38
C GLY A 303 -2.31 -43.83 27.03
N PRO A 304 -1.91 -43.50 28.28
CA PRO A 304 -2.30 -42.23 28.91
C PRO A 304 -1.69 -40.98 28.25
N ASP A 305 -0.49 -41.08 27.67
CA ASP A 305 0.19 -39.96 27.01
C ASP A 305 -0.37 -39.71 25.60
N ALA A 306 -0.77 -40.76 24.89
CA ALA A 306 -1.44 -40.64 23.59
C ALA A 306 -2.79 -39.91 23.70
N LEU A 307 -3.50 -40.06 24.83
CA LEU A 307 -4.76 -39.37 25.10
C LEU A 307 -4.60 -37.85 25.28
N GLN A 308 -3.37 -37.33 25.35
CA GLN A 308 -3.13 -35.88 25.35
C GLN A 308 -3.44 -35.27 23.98
N PHE A 309 -3.37 -36.04 22.90
CA PHE A 309 -3.72 -35.61 21.54
C PHE A 309 -5.22 -35.68 21.30
N ASP A 310 -5.75 -34.79 20.46
CA ASP A 310 -7.19 -34.75 20.14
C ASP A 310 -7.64 -36.01 19.38
N ASN A 311 -6.75 -36.55 18.53
CA ASN A 311 -6.93 -37.80 17.80
C ASN A 311 -5.76 -38.77 18.07
N PRO A 312 -5.85 -39.66 19.08
CA PRO A 312 -4.78 -40.61 19.41
C PRO A 312 -4.47 -41.63 18.30
N SER A 313 -5.45 -41.89 17.43
CA SER A 313 -5.30 -42.81 16.28
C SER A 313 -4.74 -42.13 15.03
N GLU A 314 -4.47 -40.82 15.06
CA GLU A 314 -3.88 -40.11 13.93
C GLU A 314 -2.43 -40.60 13.70
N ILE A 315 -2.04 -40.63 12.43
CA ILE A 315 -0.68 -41.00 11.99
C ILE A 315 0.29 -39.93 12.50
N ALA A 316 1.34 -40.35 13.20
CA ALA A 316 2.39 -39.46 13.64
C ALA A 316 3.23 -38.99 12.44
N PRO A 317 3.54 -37.69 12.29
CA PRO A 317 4.41 -37.21 11.23
C PRO A 317 5.82 -37.83 11.30
N GLU A 318 6.38 -38.22 10.15
CA GLU A 318 7.70 -38.87 10.05
C GLU A 318 8.80 -38.09 10.79
N LYS A 319 8.82 -36.76 10.64
CA LYS A 319 9.80 -35.88 11.30
C LYS A 319 9.80 -36.01 12.83
N LEU A 320 8.65 -36.25 13.44
CA LEU A 320 8.54 -36.44 14.89
C LEU A 320 8.91 -37.86 15.31
N GLN A 321 8.65 -38.85 14.47
CA GLN A 321 9.07 -40.24 14.69
C GLN A 321 10.59 -40.34 14.78
N HIS A 322 11.32 -39.73 13.83
CA HIS A 322 12.79 -39.75 13.82
C HIS A 322 13.44 -39.04 15.01
N CYS A 323 12.75 -38.07 15.61
CA CYS A 323 13.27 -37.31 16.75
C CYS A 323 12.81 -37.86 18.11
N TYR A 324 12.12 -38.99 18.14
CA TYR A 324 11.59 -39.56 19.39
C TYR A 324 12.70 -39.91 20.39
N THR A 325 12.45 -39.62 21.67
CA THR A 325 13.35 -39.88 22.80
C THR A 325 12.52 -40.27 24.01
N ASN A 326 13.05 -41.17 24.85
CA ASN A 326 12.34 -41.66 26.04
C ASN A 326 12.23 -40.60 27.17
N GLN A 327 13.04 -39.55 27.12
CA GLN A 327 13.01 -38.49 28.13
C GLN A 327 11.87 -37.52 27.83
N SER A 328 10.91 -37.41 28.76
CA SER A 328 9.82 -36.45 28.68
C SER A 328 10.15 -35.17 29.45
N VAL A 329 9.70 -34.04 28.89
CA VAL A 329 9.79 -32.71 29.47
C VAL A 329 8.40 -32.08 29.41
N ASN A 330 8.07 -31.32 30.46
CA ASN A 330 6.80 -30.60 30.51
C ASN A 330 6.80 -29.46 29.48
N LEU A 331 5.79 -29.49 28.61
CA LEU A 331 5.45 -28.42 27.70
C LEU A 331 4.24 -27.66 28.25
N VAL A 332 4.42 -26.36 28.46
CA VAL A 332 3.33 -25.45 28.83
C VAL A 332 2.79 -24.81 27.56
N LEU A 333 1.50 -24.99 27.29
CA LEU A 333 0.77 -24.28 26.24
C LEU A 333 -0.22 -23.31 26.87
N ILE A 334 -0.50 -22.21 26.18
CA ILE A 334 -1.47 -21.21 26.63
C ILE A 334 -2.74 -21.35 25.80
N SER A 335 -3.89 -21.39 26.48
CA SER A 335 -5.21 -21.14 25.91
C SER A 335 -5.71 -19.77 26.37
N GLY A 336 -5.98 -18.86 25.43
CA GLY A 336 -6.34 -17.48 25.74
C GLY A 336 -5.16 -16.67 26.31
N LEU A 337 -5.46 -15.74 27.24
CA LEU A 337 -4.47 -14.84 27.84
C LEU A 337 -3.87 -15.34 29.16
N ILE A 338 -4.45 -16.36 29.80
CA ILE A 338 -4.15 -16.68 31.21
C ILE A 338 -4.15 -18.19 31.48
N SER A 339 -4.90 -18.98 30.71
CA SER A 339 -5.00 -20.39 31.01
C SER A 339 -3.80 -21.12 30.42
N THR A 340 -3.04 -21.76 31.31
CA THR A 340 -1.91 -22.61 30.95
C THR A 340 -2.33 -24.06 31.10
N VAL A 341 -1.98 -24.88 30.13
CA VAL A 341 -2.18 -26.33 30.11
C VAL A 341 -0.82 -26.98 29.96
N GLU A 342 -0.52 -27.94 30.82
CA GLU A 342 0.76 -28.65 30.84
C GLU A 342 0.61 -30.04 30.21
N PHE A 343 1.60 -30.42 29.41
CA PHE A 343 1.68 -31.70 28.72
C PHE A 343 3.05 -32.32 28.93
N SER A 344 3.12 -33.65 29.01
CA SER A 344 4.38 -34.38 29.10
C SER A 344 4.73 -34.91 27.71
N LEU A 345 5.77 -34.34 27.09
CA LEU A 345 6.19 -34.69 25.72
C LEU A 345 7.69 -34.99 25.65
N PRO A 346 8.16 -35.79 24.67
CA PRO A 346 9.58 -36.01 24.42
C PRO A 346 10.39 -34.71 24.30
N GLU A 347 11.58 -34.68 24.90
CA GLU A 347 12.43 -33.47 24.98
C GLU A 347 12.73 -32.86 23.61
N ASN A 348 13.07 -33.70 22.62
CA ASN A 348 13.38 -33.24 21.28
C ASN A 348 12.17 -32.58 20.59
N TRP A 349 10.96 -33.05 20.84
CA TRP A 349 9.76 -32.42 20.31
C TRP A 349 9.54 -31.05 20.94
N VAL A 350 9.77 -30.93 22.24
CA VAL A 350 9.74 -29.64 22.95
C VAL A 350 10.81 -28.68 22.39
N LYS A 351 12.02 -29.18 22.07
CA LYS A 351 13.07 -28.37 21.41
C LYS A 351 12.63 -27.87 20.04
N ILE A 352 12.07 -28.74 19.19
CA ILE A 352 11.55 -28.36 17.87
C ILE A 352 10.45 -27.31 18.01
N HIS A 353 9.52 -27.52 18.94
CA HIS A 353 8.46 -26.57 19.24
C HIS A 353 9.03 -25.20 19.63
N ARG A 354 9.99 -25.17 20.58
CA ARG A 354 10.65 -23.94 21.03
C ARG A 354 11.34 -23.19 19.90
N HIS A 355 12.04 -23.91 19.03
CA HIS A 355 12.69 -23.32 17.87
C HIS A 355 11.68 -22.67 16.90
N LYS A 356 10.49 -23.27 16.74
CA LYS A 356 9.43 -22.73 15.88
C LYS A 356 8.57 -21.64 16.56
N LEU A 357 8.71 -21.40 17.86
CA LEU A 357 8.02 -20.30 18.56
C LEU A 357 8.65 -18.95 18.19
N GLY A 358 7.81 -17.94 18.06
CA GLY A 358 8.26 -16.55 17.87
C GLY A 358 8.75 -15.89 19.16
N GLN A 359 9.49 -14.80 19.01
CA GLN A 359 10.14 -14.14 20.16
C GLN A 359 9.14 -13.60 21.18
N LEU A 360 8.06 -12.95 20.72
CA LEU A 360 7.04 -12.39 21.62
C LEU A 360 6.17 -13.47 22.25
N THR A 361 5.91 -14.57 21.54
CA THR A 361 5.16 -15.70 22.11
C THR A 361 5.97 -16.43 23.17
N ARG A 362 7.28 -16.61 22.99
CA ARG A 362 8.18 -17.14 24.03
C ARG A 362 8.16 -16.28 25.29
N TRP A 363 8.25 -14.95 25.14
CA TRP A 363 8.20 -14.03 26.27
C TRP A 363 6.87 -14.13 27.03
N HIS A 364 5.76 -14.14 26.30
CA HIS A 364 4.42 -14.30 26.87
C HIS A 364 4.27 -15.60 27.68
N ILE A 365 4.72 -16.73 27.11
CA ILE A 365 4.70 -18.04 27.78
C ILE A 365 5.55 -18.02 29.05
N ASN A 366 6.77 -17.49 28.99
CA ASN A 366 7.64 -17.43 30.15
C ASN A 366 7.05 -16.55 31.27
N LEU A 367 6.47 -15.40 30.92
CA LEU A 367 5.84 -14.50 31.89
C LEU A 367 4.66 -15.17 32.61
N LEU A 368 3.81 -15.88 31.86
CA LEU A 368 2.69 -16.62 32.44
C LEU A 368 3.14 -17.83 33.26
N ALA A 369 4.17 -18.56 32.81
CA ALA A 369 4.68 -19.73 33.50
C ALA A 369 5.35 -19.38 34.85
N GLN A 370 5.97 -18.21 34.96
CA GLN A 370 6.66 -17.78 36.18
C GLN A 370 5.71 -17.27 37.27
N SER A 371 4.49 -16.87 36.90
CA SER A 371 3.51 -16.29 37.81
C SER A 371 2.61 -17.33 38.47
N LYS A 372 2.66 -17.44 39.80
CA LYS A 372 1.66 -18.22 40.56
C LYS A 372 0.27 -17.58 40.50
N ASN A 373 0.20 -16.25 40.48
CA ASN A 373 -1.07 -15.52 40.47
C ASN A 373 -1.39 -15.01 39.05
N LYS A 374 -2.24 -15.78 38.38
CA LYS A 374 -2.74 -15.55 37.03
C LYS A 374 -3.25 -14.12 36.78
N PHE A 375 -3.88 -13.49 37.77
CA PHE A 375 -4.35 -12.11 37.67
C PHE A 375 -3.21 -11.10 37.64
N LEU A 376 -2.18 -11.30 38.48
CA LEU A 376 -1.03 -10.43 38.55
C LEU A 376 -0.23 -10.46 37.24
N SER A 377 -0.08 -11.64 36.64
CA SER A 377 0.58 -11.77 35.32
C SER A 377 -0.19 -11.05 34.21
N LEU A 378 -1.52 -11.07 34.23
CA LEU A 378 -2.32 -10.30 33.27
C LEU A 378 -2.08 -8.79 33.45
N LEU A 379 -2.06 -8.32 34.70
CA LEU A 379 -1.79 -6.92 35.01
C LEU A 379 -0.39 -6.51 34.56
N PHE A 380 0.63 -7.34 34.78
CA PHE A 380 1.99 -7.11 34.28
C PHE A 380 2.05 -7.11 32.75
N LEU A 381 1.38 -8.04 32.09
CA LEU A 381 1.32 -8.07 30.63
C LEU A 381 0.69 -6.78 30.10
N LEU A 382 -0.40 -6.33 30.71
CA LEU A 382 -1.09 -5.10 30.34
C LEU A 382 -0.22 -3.86 30.58
N LEU A 383 0.54 -3.83 31.67
CA LEU A 383 1.50 -2.78 32.00
C LEU A 383 2.67 -2.73 31.01
N CYS A 384 3.13 -3.88 30.51
CA CYS A 384 4.29 -3.97 29.62
C CYS A 384 3.97 -3.72 28.14
N LEU A 385 2.70 -3.85 27.73
CA LEU A 385 2.25 -3.56 26.36
C LEU A 385 2.75 -2.21 25.79
N PRO A 386 2.63 -1.05 26.49
CA PRO A 386 3.13 0.23 25.99
C PRO A 386 4.62 0.21 25.67
N ALA A 387 5.44 -0.45 26.50
CA ALA A 387 6.86 -0.61 26.24
C ALA A 387 7.09 -1.50 25.02
N ILE A 388 6.41 -2.65 24.92
CA ILE A 388 6.55 -3.58 23.79
C ILE A 388 6.19 -2.91 22.45
N ALA A 389 5.16 -2.06 22.44
CA ALA A 389 4.72 -1.34 21.25
C ALA A 389 5.82 -0.41 20.70
N ILE A 390 6.56 0.27 21.59
CA ILE A 390 7.67 1.17 21.21
C ILE A 390 8.81 0.38 20.56
N PHE A 391 9.09 -0.84 21.03
CA PHE A 391 10.18 -1.68 20.53
C PHE A 391 9.81 -2.59 19.36
N LEU A 392 8.54 -2.64 18.96
CA LEU A 392 8.05 -3.49 17.88
C LEU A 392 8.84 -3.34 16.55
N PRO A 393 9.19 -2.13 16.06
CA PRO A 393 10.00 -1.99 14.82
C PRO A 393 11.44 -2.50 14.97
N VAL A 394 12.01 -2.48 16.18
CA VAL A 394 13.33 -3.06 16.42
C VAL A 394 13.24 -4.58 16.44
N LEU A 395 12.22 -5.11 17.12
CA LEU A 395 11.97 -6.55 17.18
C LEU A 395 11.70 -7.14 15.79
N THR A 396 10.98 -6.44 14.91
CA THR A 396 10.74 -6.91 13.53
C THR A 396 12.03 -7.05 12.73
N VAL A 397 12.95 -6.10 12.86
CA VAL A 397 14.27 -6.16 12.22
C VAL A 397 15.06 -7.35 12.76
N ILE A 398 15.09 -7.55 14.09
CA ILE A 398 15.78 -8.69 14.72
C ILE A 398 15.17 -10.03 14.24
N ALA A 399 13.85 -10.13 14.20
CA ALA A 399 13.16 -11.33 13.73
C ALA A 399 13.48 -11.63 12.26
N TYR A 400 13.52 -10.60 11.40
CA TYR A 400 13.90 -10.74 10.01
C TYR A 400 15.34 -11.25 9.84
N VAL A 401 16.30 -10.68 10.58
CA VAL A 401 17.71 -11.11 10.57
C VAL A 401 17.85 -12.58 11.01
N ASN A 402 17.11 -12.97 12.04
CA ASN A 402 17.14 -14.34 12.57
C ASN A 402 16.31 -15.34 11.76
N LYS A 403 15.59 -14.89 10.71
CA LYS A 403 14.59 -15.67 9.96
C LYS A 403 13.54 -16.32 10.87
N GLU A 404 13.25 -15.68 12.00
CA GLU A 404 12.20 -16.08 12.93
C GLU A 404 10.95 -15.23 12.68
N SER A 405 9.78 -15.78 12.99
CA SER A 405 8.55 -14.99 13.01
C SER A 405 8.36 -14.40 14.40
N LEU A 406 7.81 -13.19 14.50
CA LEU A 406 7.58 -12.53 15.79
C LEU A 406 6.52 -13.23 16.65
N PHE A 407 5.45 -13.70 16.00
CA PHE A 407 4.22 -14.14 16.65
C PHE A 407 3.90 -15.63 16.43
N SER A 408 4.85 -16.46 15.95
CA SER A 408 4.54 -17.88 15.74
C SER A 408 4.26 -18.62 17.04
N ARG A 409 3.22 -19.45 17.02
CA ARG A 409 2.78 -20.31 18.12
C ARG A 409 3.51 -21.66 18.20
N GLY A 410 4.58 -21.85 17.44
CA GLY A 410 5.34 -23.11 17.44
C GLY A 410 4.57 -24.27 16.78
N LEU A 411 5.05 -25.49 17.00
CA LEU A 411 4.58 -26.72 16.33
C LEU A 411 3.29 -27.31 16.94
N PHE A 412 3.08 -27.13 18.24
CA PHE A 412 1.98 -27.74 18.99
C PHE A 412 0.97 -26.66 19.36
N LEU A 413 -0.31 -26.97 19.19
CA LEU A 413 -1.44 -26.08 19.42
C LEU A 413 -2.46 -26.78 20.32
N LEU A 414 -3.38 -25.99 20.88
CA LEU A 414 -4.51 -26.47 21.67
C LEU A 414 -5.78 -26.53 20.84
N SER A 415 -6.50 -27.65 20.91
CA SER A 415 -7.88 -27.81 20.44
C SER A 415 -8.87 -27.15 21.41
N GLU A 416 -10.12 -26.95 20.97
CA GLU A 416 -11.23 -26.45 21.81
C GLU A 416 -11.47 -27.33 23.06
N ARG A 417 -11.02 -28.59 23.01
CA ARG A 417 -11.12 -29.57 24.12
C ARG A 417 -9.89 -29.58 25.05
N ASN A 418 -9.00 -28.60 24.95
CA ASN A 418 -7.70 -28.58 25.66
C ASN A 418 -6.83 -29.82 25.38
N LYS A 419 -6.91 -30.34 24.15
CA LYS A 419 -6.07 -31.45 23.66
C LYS A 419 -5.02 -30.93 22.69
N LEU A 420 -3.90 -31.64 22.59
CA LEU A 420 -2.80 -31.32 21.68
C LEU A 420 -3.19 -31.58 20.22
N VAL A 421 -2.86 -30.62 19.37
CA VAL A 421 -2.96 -30.71 17.91
C VAL A 421 -1.65 -30.21 17.31
N ILE A 422 -1.27 -30.73 16.16
CA ILE A 422 -0.04 -30.32 15.47
C ILE A 422 -0.37 -29.32 14.37
N ASP A 423 0.38 -28.23 14.35
CA ASP A 423 0.39 -27.29 13.24
C ASP A 423 1.18 -27.89 12.07
N LYS A 424 0.46 -28.57 11.16
CA LYS A 424 1.08 -29.27 10.02
C LYS A 424 1.84 -28.33 9.08
N SER A 425 1.57 -27.02 9.09
CA SER A 425 2.30 -26.03 8.28
C SER A 425 3.75 -25.82 8.71
N LYS A 426 4.14 -26.32 9.89
CA LYS A 426 5.48 -26.12 10.49
C LYS A 426 6.32 -27.40 10.59
N LEU A 427 5.73 -28.54 10.25
CA LEU A 427 6.45 -29.81 10.01
C LEU A 427 7.29 -29.66 8.75
#